data_AF-A0A7C9RZ33-F1
#
_entry.id   AF-A0A7C9RZ33-F1
#
_cell.length_a   1.000
_cell.length_b   1.000
_cell.length_c   1.000
_cell.angle_alpha   90.00
_cell.angle_beta   90.00
_cell.angle_gamma   90.00
#
_symmetry.space_group_name_H-M   'P 1'
#
loop_
_entity.id
_entity.type
_entity.pdbx_description
1 polymer ?
#
loop_
_entity_poly.entity_id
_entity_poly.type
_entity_poly.pdbx_seq_one_letter_code
_entity_poly.pdbx_strand_id
1 'polypeptide(L)'
;MNAKVMSTALFVLSLTSPAVANAATDEVVQVQNTSAASSAAKTVSVSCPSGTKVVGTGGSVTGERTTITRVRPSADLTSVEVTAVEHGAGTVQSWTVKVRANCAPGDFTLVSKSGTKNAEATCPDGEKSLGVAGETDGVHLTRSAPKSNLKGALVEAPDSATVTAHAICGTRPGLVLRGGTSSVVMTKTATKSVACQGTEQPVSAGGAVGGAVIDDVVPDSTGASVTGEAASAQGQAIRWSITPYVVCSQ
;
A
#
# COMPACT_ATOMS: atom_id res chain seq x y z
N MET A 1 1.76 87.14 -22.59
CA MET A 1 2.03 86.41 -21.34
C MET A 1 1.27 85.09 -21.46
N ASN A 2 1.93 84.01 -21.86
CA ASN A 2 1.27 82.72 -22.12
C ASN A 2 1.84 81.67 -21.17
N ALA A 3 1.02 81.23 -20.21
CA ALA A 3 1.39 80.18 -19.27
C ALA A 3 1.25 78.80 -19.93
N LYS A 4 2.35 78.03 -19.96
CA LYS A 4 2.36 76.62 -20.38
C LYS A 4 1.95 75.76 -19.18
N VAL A 5 0.86 75.02 -19.33
CA VAL A 5 0.40 73.98 -18.39
C VAL A 5 1.27 72.74 -18.60
N MET A 6 1.91 72.27 -17.52
CA MET A 6 2.74 71.06 -17.50
C MET A 6 1.88 69.93 -16.92
N SER A 7 1.56 68.92 -17.73
CA SER A 7 0.70 67.79 -17.38
C SER A 7 1.57 66.64 -16.86
N THR A 8 1.39 66.27 -15.60
CA THR A 8 2.12 65.20 -14.93
C THR A 8 1.42 63.86 -15.18
N ALA A 9 2.04 62.98 -15.98
CA ALA A 9 1.54 61.64 -16.20
C ALA A 9 1.89 60.73 -15.00
N LEU A 10 0.86 60.18 -14.34
CA LEU A 10 0.99 59.20 -13.27
C LEU A 10 1.24 57.81 -13.88
N PHE A 11 2.44 57.27 -13.70
CA PHE A 11 2.78 55.90 -14.10
C PHE A 11 2.30 54.92 -13.01
N VAL A 12 1.23 54.17 -13.30
CA VAL A 12 0.73 53.11 -12.42
C VAL A 12 1.53 51.84 -12.70
N LEU A 13 2.45 51.47 -11.82
CA LEU A 13 3.09 50.15 -11.85
C LEU A 13 2.10 49.10 -11.35
N SER A 14 1.54 48.32 -12.27
CA SER A 14 0.79 47.10 -11.96
C SER A 14 1.76 46.00 -11.51
N LEU A 15 1.80 45.76 -10.19
CA LEU A 15 2.42 44.59 -9.59
C LEU A 15 1.63 43.35 -9.99
N THR A 16 2.04 42.69 -11.07
CA THR A 16 1.62 41.31 -11.33
C THR A 16 2.41 40.42 -10.38
N SER A 17 1.75 39.91 -9.33
CA SER A 17 2.35 38.86 -8.52
C SER A 17 2.63 37.66 -9.42
N PRO A 18 3.85 37.10 -9.43
CA PRO A 18 4.08 35.84 -10.13
C PRO A 18 3.16 34.80 -9.47
N ALA A 19 2.31 34.17 -10.28
CA ALA A 19 1.62 32.97 -9.86
C ALA A 19 2.72 31.95 -9.50
N VAL A 20 2.85 31.64 -8.21
CA VAL A 20 3.59 30.46 -7.77
C VAL A 20 2.87 29.27 -8.40
N ALA A 21 3.44 28.76 -9.49
CA ALA A 21 3.14 27.41 -9.92
C ALA A 21 3.55 26.51 -8.74
N ASN A 22 2.59 25.98 -8.00
CA ASN A 22 2.83 24.82 -7.17
C ASN A 22 3.36 23.76 -8.12
N ALA A 23 4.69 23.58 -8.19
CA ALA A 23 5.23 22.30 -8.61
C ALA A 23 4.47 21.29 -7.74
N ALA A 24 3.63 20.45 -8.36
CA ALA A 24 2.99 19.37 -7.65
C ALA A 24 4.13 18.62 -6.95
N THR A 25 4.20 18.75 -5.63
CA THR A 25 5.20 18.03 -4.87
C THR A 25 4.93 16.56 -5.17
N ASP A 26 5.93 15.78 -5.54
CA ASP A 26 5.80 14.32 -5.68
C ASP A 26 5.65 13.68 -4.28
N GLU A 27 4.92 14.34 -3.39
CA GLU A 27 4.76 13.98 -1.99
C GLU A 27 3.76 12.84 -1.88
N VAL A 28 4.11 11.86 -1.05
CA VAL A 28 3.22 10.75 -0.72
C VAL A 28 2.37 11.15 0.48
N VAL A 29 1.06 11.22 0.29
CA VAL A 29 0.09 11.47 1.35
C VAL A 29 -0.49 10.14 1.83
N GLN A 30 -0.48 9.91 3.14
CA GLN A 30 -1.09 8.72 3.74
C GLN A 30 -2.53 9.00 4.15
N VAL A 31 -3.44 8.10 3.77
CA VAL A 31 -4.84 8.10 4.23
C VAL A 31 -5.20 6.76 4.83
N GLN A 32 -6.10 6.75 5.80
CA GLN A 32 -6.55 5.53 6.46
C GLN A 32 -8.00 5.62 6.93
N ASN A 33 -8.64 4.46 7.06
CA ASN A 33 -9.97 4.33 7.66
C ASN A 33 -10.06 3.04 8.48
N THR A 34 -10.89 3.02 9.52
CA THR A 34 -11.08 1.85 10.40
C THR A 34 -12.55 1.48 10.48
N SER A 35 -12.85 0.19 10.38
CA SER A 35 -14.20 -0.33 10.51
C SER A 35 -14.73 -0.19 11.94
N ALA A 36 -16.05 -0.27 12.10
CA ALA A 36 -16.65 -0.54 13.42
C ALA A 36 -16.14 -1.89 13.99
N ALA A 37 -16.15 -2.02 15.31
CA ALA A 37 -15.79 -3.24 16.01
C ALA A 37 -16.99 -4.17 16.15
N SER A 38 -16.88 -5.38 15.59
CA SER A 38 -17.90 -6.45 15.67
C SER A 38 -17.27 -7.81 15.36
N SER A 39 -18.04 -8.91 15.41
CA SER A 39 -17.61 -10.25 14.98
C SER A 39 -18.04 -10.60 13.54
N ALA A 40 -18.66 -9.68 12.80
CA ALA A 40 -19.01 -9.93 11.40
C ALA A 40 -17.80 -9.73 10.50
N ALA A 41 -17.79 -10.40 9.32
CA ALA A 41 -16.86 -10.07 8.23
C ALA A 41 -16.98 -8.57 7.87
N LYS A 42 -15.86 -7.95 7.50
CA LYS A 42 -15.80 -6.49 7.31
C LYS A 42 -15.09 -6.13 6.04
N THR A 43 -15.65 -5.13 5.38
CA THR A 43 -15.05 -4.43 4.26
C THR A 43 -14.99 -2.96 4.62
N VAL A 44 -13.82 -2.35 4.48
CA VAL A 44 -13.60 -0.93 4.75
C VAL A 44 -12.80 -0.32 3.61
N SER A 45 -13.15 0.89 3.22
CA SER A 45 -12.47 1.63 2.15
C SER A 45 -11.97 2.99 2.63
N VAL A 46 -10.98 3.51 1.91
CA VAL A 46 -10.46 4.87 2.04
C VAL A 46 -10.20 5.44 0.66
N SER A 47 -10.49 6.72 0.48
CA SER A 47 -10.26 7.43 -0.78
C SER A 47 -9.05 8.35 -0.67
N CYS A 48 -8.30 8.45 -1.76
CA CYS A 48 -7.25 9.43 -1.91
C CYS A 48 -7.84 10.85 -2.05
N PRO A 49 -7.12 11.89 -1.59
CA PRO A 49 -7.51 13.27 -1.83
C PRO A 49 -7.63 13.59 -3.32
N SER A 50 -8.47 14.57 -3.66
CA SER A 50 -8.62 15.06 -5.03
C SER A 50 -7.28 15.41 -5.67
N GLY A 51 -7.09 15.00 -6.93
CA GLY A 51 -5.84 15.23 -7.68
C GLY A 51 -4.71 14.24 -7.38
N THR A 52 -4.94 13.24 -6.54
CA THR A 52 -3.98 12.17 -6.26
C THR A 52 -4.55 10.79 -6.58
N LYS A 53 -3.66 9.80 -6.71
CA LYS A 53 -3.95 8.41 -7.01
C LYS A 53 -3.25 7.49 -6.03
N VAL A 54 -3.84 6.32 -5.79
CA VAL A 54 -3.25 5.25 -4.98
C VAL A 54 -1.95 4.79 -5.63
N VAL A 55 -0.84 4.87 -4.89
CA VAL A 55 0.48 4.36 -5.28
C VAL A 55 0.97 3.23 -4.36
N GLY A 56 0.37 3.09 -3.18
CA GLY A 56 0.62 2.01 -2.25
C GLY A 56 -0.62 1.66 -1.44
N THR A 57 -0.74 0.39 -1.06
CA THR A 57 -1.87 -0.13 -0.29
C THR A 57 -1.39 -0.81 0.97
N GLY A 58 -2.24 -0.82 2.00
CA GLY A 58 -1.98 -1.57 3.22
C GLY A 58 -3.28 -1.91 3.94
N GLY A 59 -3.19 -2.91 4.81
CA GLY A 59 -4.30 -3.39 5.61
C GLY A 59 -3.77 -3.92 6.93
N SER A 60 -4.57 -3.78 7.98
CA SER A 60 -4.31 -4.45 9.26
C SER A 60 -5.60 -4.91 9.91
N VAL A 61 -5.55 -6.02 10.64
CA VAL A 61 -6.69 -6.58 11.37
C VAL A 61 -6.36 -6.76 12.85
N THR A 62 -7.36 -6.69 13.71
CA THR A 62 -7.22 -7.03 15.14
C THR A 62 -7.95 -8.33 15.47
N GLY A 63 -7.75 -8.83 16.69
CA GLY A 63 -8.43 -10.03 17.17
C GLY A 63 -7.80 -11.33 16.66
N GLU A 64 -8.07 -12.41 17.37
CA GLU A 64 -7.57 -13.74 17.00
C GLU A 64 -8.44 -14.33 15.88
N ARG A 65 -7.82 -15.19 15.06
CA ARG A 65 -8.53 -15.97 14.02
C ARG A 65 -9.17 -15.09 12.94
N THR A 66 -8.66 -13.89 12.73
CA THR A 66 -9.07 -12.99 11.66
C THR A 66 -7.98 -12.97 10.59
N THR A 67 -8.32 -12.68 9.34
CA THR A 67 -7.32 -12.57 8.28
C THR A 67 -7.81 -11.69 7.15
N ILE A 68 -6.88 -10.96 6.54
CA ILE A 68 -7.13 -10.18 5.34
C ILE A 68 -7.16 -11.11 4.13
N THR A 69 -8.26 -11.07 3.39
CA THR A 69 -8.47 -11.88 2.18
C THR A 69 -8.49 -11.04 0.92
N ARG A 70 -8.73 -9.73 1.04
CA ARG A 70 -8.72 -8.80 -0.08
C ARG A 70 -8.11 -7.46 0.30
N VAL A 71 -7.16 -7.01 -0.51
CA VAL A 71 -6.73 -5.62 -0.62
C VAL A 71 -6.87 -5.26 -2.10
N ARG A 72 -7.77 -4.33 -2.41
CA ARG A 72 -8.15 -4.02 -3.79
C ARG A 72 -8.19 -2.51 -4.03
N PRO A 73 -7.27 -1.96 -4.84
CA PRO A 73 -7.40 -0.63 -5.41
C PRO A 73 -8.60 -0.55 -6.36
N SER A 74 -9.26 0.60 -6.43
CA SER A 74 -10.24 0.87 -7.48
C SER A 74 -9.56 0.97 -8.84
N ALA A 75 -10.29 0.68 -9.93
CA ALA A 75 -9.72 0.65 -11.29
C ALA A 75 -9.15 2.00 -11.75
N ASP A 76 -9.71 3.09 -11.24
CA ASP A 76 -9.26 4.47 -11.46
C ASP A 76 -8.22 4.93 -10.43
N LEU A 77 -7.78 4.05 -9.53
CA LEU A 77 -6.81 4.30 -8.46
C LEU A 77 -7.18 5.48 -7.54
N THR A 78 -8.46 5.71 -7.28
CA THR A 78 -8.92 6.78 -6.36
C THR A 78 -9.22 6.28 -4.95
N SER A 79 -9.33 4.97 -4.74
CA SER A 79 -9.60 4.38 -3.44
C SER A 79 -8.99 2.99 -3.29
N VAL A 80 -8.90 2.54 -2.04
CA VAL A 80 -8.53 1.17 -1.68
C VAL A 80 -9.60 0.60 -0.79
N GLU A 81 -9.95 -0.66 -1.02
CA GLU A 81 -10.80 -1.46 -0.15
C GLU A 81 -9.99 -2.60 0.48
N VAL A 82 -10.21 -2.86 1.77
CA VAL A 82 -9.70 -4.03 2.47
C VAL A 82 -10.87 -4.83 3.02
N THR A 83 -10.86 -6.15 2.78
CA THR A 83 -11.78 -7.11 3.38
C THR A 83 -11.01 -8.09 4.25
N ALA A 84 -11.56 -8.33 5.43
CA ALA A 84 -11.11 -9.38 6.31
C ALA A 84 -12.28 -10.24 6.78
N VAL A 85 -11.96 -11.49 7.08
CA VAL A 85 -12.91 -12.51 7.55
C VAL A 85 -12.33 -13.23 8.75
N GLU A 86 -13.19 -13.93 9.47
CA GLU A 86 -12.73 -14.90 10.46
C GLU A 86 -12.42 -16.23 9.78
N HIS A 87 -11.50 -17.02 10.35
CA HIS A 87 -11.11 -18.32 9.81
C HIS A 87 -11.26 -19.47 10.83
N GLY A 88 -11.35 -20.70 10.30
CA GLY A 88 -11.68 -21.91 11.06
C GLY A 88 -13.03 -21.79 11.78
N ALA A 89 -13.05 -21.96 13.11
CA ALA A 89 -14.28 -21.88 13.92
C ALA A 89 -14.81 -20.45 14.16
N GLY A 90 -14.15 -19.40 13.62
CA GLY A 90 -14.53 -18.01 13.88
C GLY A 90 -14.13 -17.50 15.28
N THR A 91 -14.65 -16.33 15.66
CA THR A 91 -14.53 -15.75 17.00
C THR A 91 -15.81 -15.02 17.41
N VAL A 92 -16.14 -15.01 18.71
CA VAL A 92 -17.24 -14.20 19.26
C VAL A 92 -16.78 -12.81 19.69
N GLN A 93 -15.47 -12.58 19.70
CA GLN A 93 -14.88 -11.31 20.12
C GLN A 93 -14.98 -10.27 19.01
N SER A 94 -15.20 -9.01 19.40
CA SER A 94 -15.17 -7.91 18.45
C SER A 94 -13.75 -7.64 17.95
N TRP A 95 -13.62 -7.45 16.65
CA TRP A 95 -12.39 -7.10 15.97
C TRP A 95 -12.62 -5.99 14.95
N THR A 96 -11.54 -5.39 14.45
CA THR A 96 -11.55 -4.26 13.50
C THR A 96 -10.63 -4.52 12.31
N VAL A 97 -10.95 -3.87 11.19
CA VAL A 97 -10.09 -3.76 10.01
C VAL A 97 -9.70 -2.29 9.85
N LYS A 98 -8.44 -2.06 9.51
CA LYS A 98 -7.96 -0.75 9.08
C LYS A 98 -7.37 -0.85 7.68
N VAL A 99 -7.89 -0.05 6.77
CA VAL A 99 -7.34 0.15 5.42
C VAL A 99 -6.41 1.35 5.43
N ARG A 100 -5.32 1.25 4.67
CA ARG A 100 -4.37 2.34 4.41
C ARG A 100 -4.12 2.47 2.92
N ALA A 101 -3.95 3.70 2.46
CA ALA A 101 -3.46 3.99 1.13
C ALA A 101 -2.41 5.09 1.20
N ASN A 102 -1.37 4.94 0.39
CA ASN A 102 -0.43 5.99 0.05
C ASN A 102 -0.88 6.57 -1.28
N CYS A 103 -1.03 7.89 -1.34
CA CYS A 103 -1.57 8.62 -2.48
C CYS A 103 -0.54 9.63 -2.97
N ALA A 104 -0.40 9.78 -4.29
CA ALA A 104 0.49 10.76 -4.89
C ALA A 104 -0.12 11.32 -6.18
N PRO A 105 0.24 12.56 -6.60
CA PRO A 105 -0.09 13.04 -7.93
C PRO A 105 0.63 12.22 -9.01
N GLY A 106 0.02 12.09 -10.18
CA GLY A 106 0.62 11.40 -11.32
C GLY A 106 -0.35 10.47 -12.04
N ASP A 107 0.12 9.99 -13.20
CA ASP A 107 -0.58 9.00 -14.01
C ASP A 107 -0.03 7.61 -13.69
N PHE A 108 -0.92 6.74 -13.21
CA PHE A 108 -0.59 5.37 -12.84
C PHE A 108 -1.61 4.42 -13.45
N THR A 109 -1.18 3.18 -13.67
CA THR A 109 -2.03 2.13 -14.22
C THR A 109 -2.20 1.00 -13.21
N LEU A 110 -3.36 0.36 -13.22
CA LEU A 110 -3.62 -0.84 -12.44
C LEU A 110 -3.58 -2.05 -13.39
N VAL A 111 -2.61 -2.93 -13.21
CA VAL A 111 -2.57 -4.22 -13.91
C VAL A 111 -2.96 -5.33 -12.96
N SER A 112 -3.85 -6.21 -13.41
CA SER A 112 -4.33 -7.32 -12.60
C SER A 112 -4.17 -8.65 -13.33
N LYS A 113 -3.81 -9.70 -12.60
CA LYS A 113 -3.75 -11.06 -13.14
C LYS A 113 -4.23 -12.04 -12.08
N SER A 114 -5.05 -13.00 -12.48
CA SER A 114 -5.45 -14.12 -11.62
C SER A 114 -4.65 -15.38 -11.95
N GLY A 115 -4.51 -16.24 -10.95
CA GLY A 115 -3.89 -17.55 -11.04
C GLY A 115 -4.36 -18.45 -9.90
N THR A 116 -3.75 -19.62 -9.80
CA THR A 116 -4.03 -20.61 -8.74
C THR A 116 -2.79 -20.71 -7.87
N LYS A 117 -2.95 -20.61 -6.54
CA LYS A 117 -1.89 -20.55 -5.52
C LYS A 117 -0.99 -19.29 -5.61
N ASN A 118 -0.62 -18.88 -6.82
CA ASN A 118 0.09 -17.63 -7.07
C ASN A 118 -0.50 -16.91 -8.27
N ALA A 119 -0.27 -15.60 -8.31
CA ALA A 119 -0.57 -14.77 -9.46
C ALA A 119 0.51 -13.68 -9.63
N GLU A 120 0.82 -13.38 -10.90
CA GLU A 120 1.81 -12.39 -11.27
C GLU A 120 1.21 -11.36 -12.23
N ALA A 121 1.00 -10.14 -11.74
CA ALA A 121 0.69 -9.00 -12.59
C ALA A 121 2.00 -8.34 -13.03
N THR A 122 2.16 -8.05 -14.32
CA THR A 122 3.38 -7.47 -14.87
C THR A 122 3.10 -6.04 -15.33
N CYS A 123 3.95 -5.09 -14.93
CA CYS A 123 3.81 -3.70 -15.37
C CYS A 123 4.11 -3.56 -16.86
N PRO A 124 3.49 -2.59 -17.55
CA PRO A 124 3.84 -2.25 -18.93
C PRO A 124 5.33 -1.92 -19.09
N ASP A 125 5.84 -2.04 -20.32
CA ASP A 125 7.21 -1.65 -20.61
C ASP A 125 7.44 -0.17 -20.31
N GLY A 126 8.58 0.14 -19.68
CA GLY A 126 8.91 1.49 -19.22
C GLY A 126 8.34 1.85 -17.84
N GLU A 127 7.35 1.12 -17.34
CA GLU A 127 6.78 1.32 -16.01
C GLU A 127 7.44 0.40 -14.96
N LYS A 128 7.36 0.85 -13.71
CA LYS A 128 7.76 0.08 -12.51
C LYS A 128 6.57 -0.05 -11.58
N SER A 129 6.55 -1.12 -10.80
CA SER A 129 5.59 -1.30 -9.72
C SER A 129 5.89 -0.33 -8.60
N LEU A 130 4.92 0.51 -8.27
CA LEU A 130 4.92 1.39 -7.10
C LEU A 130 4.38 0.65 -5.88
N GLY A 131 3.37 -0.18 -6.09
CA GLY A 131 2.67 -0.90 -5.04
C GLY A 131 2.05 -2.21 -5.52
N VAL A 132 1.72 -3.04 -4.53
CA VAL A 132 1.15 -4.37 -4.73
C VAL A 132 -0.08 -4.51 -3.85
N ALA A 133 -1.13 -5.08 -4.41
CA ALA A 133 -2.30 -5.52 -3.68
C ALA A 133 -2.71 -6.92 -4.15
N GLY A 134 -3.54 -7.60 -3.38
CA GLY A 134 -3.90 -8.98 -3.65
C GLY A 134 -5.24 -9.34 -3.04
N GLU A 135 -5.96 -10.22 -3.72
CA GLU A 135 -7.21 -10.76 -3.24
C GLU A 135 -7.33 -12.25 -3.51
N THR A 136 -8.03 -12.93 -2.63
CA THR A 136 -8.31 -14.37 -2.69
C THR A 136 -9.81 -14.60 -2.49
N ASP A 137 -10.25 -15.84 -2.78
CA ASP A 137 -11.59 -16.29 -2.44
C ASP A 137 -11.67 -16.75 -0.97
N GLY A 138 -11.44 -15.83 -0.04
CA GLY A 138 -11.66 -16.06 1.39
C GLY A 138 -10.52 -16.75 2.17
N VAL A 139 -9.35 -16.97 1.55
CA VAL A 139 -8.17 -17.52 2.24
C VAL A 139 -7.11 -16.46 2.53
N HIS A 140 -6.26 -16.71 3.51
CA HIS A 140 -5.20 -15.77 3.85
C HIS A 140 -4.14 -15.66 2.76
N LEU A 141 -3.46 -14.51 2.72
CA LEU A 141 -2.29 -14.29 1.87
C LEU A 141 -1.02 -14.78 2.59
N THR A 142 -0.10 -15.37 1.83
CA THR A 142 1.25 -15.72 2.29
C THR A 142 2.32 -14.81 1.68
N ARG A 143 2.01 -14.13 0.58
CA ARG A 143 2.87 -13.11 -0.03
C ARG A 143 2.05 -12.02 -0.69
N SER A 144 2.49 -10.79 -0.50
CA SER A 144 2.10 -9.61 -1.26
C SER A 144 3.34 -8.73 -1.44
N ALA A 145 4.07 -8.93 -2.53
CA ALA A 145 5.36 -8.26 -2.73
C ALA A 145 5.60 -7.85 -4.18
N PRO A 146 6.35 -6.76 -4.43
CA PRO A 146 6.80 -6.43 -5.77
C PRO A 146 7.68 -7.55 -6.36
N LYS A 147 7.56 -7.77 -7.66
CA LYS A 147 8.50 -8.63 -8.41
C LYS A 147 9.88 -8.00 -8.41
N SER A 148 10.92 -8.84 -8.60
CA SER A 148 12.30 -8.39 -8.75
C SER A 148 12.41 -7.25 -9.78
N ASN A 149 13.25 -6.26 -9.48
CA ASN A 149 13.44 -5.06 -10.29
C ASN A 149 12.15 -4.24 -10.53
N LEU A 150 11.16 -4.36 -9.63
CA LEU A 150 9.88 -3.66 -9.70
C LEU A 150 9.11 -3.94 -10.99
N LYS A 151 9.20 -5.15 -11.55
CA LYS A 151 8.52 -5.51 -12.82
C LYS A 151 7.03 -5.83 -12.67
N GLY A 152 6.46 -5.67 -11.49
CA GLY A 152 5.05 -5.96 -11.24
C GLY A 152 4.80 -6.44 -9.82
N ALA A 153 3.72 -7.19 -9.64
CA ALA A 153 3.28 -7.74 -8.37
C ALA A 153 3.34 -9.27 -8.38
N LEU A 154 3.73 -9.85 -7.25
CA LEU A 154 3.59 -11.27 -6.95
C LEU A 154 2.76 -11.42 -5.69
N VAL A 155 1.67 -12.18 -5.80
CA VAL A 155 0.79 -12.51 -4.67
C VAL A 155 0.69 -14.03 -4.58
N GLU A 156 0.80 -14.56 -3.37
CA GLU A 156 0.70 -15.99 -3.07
C GLU A 156 -0.30 -16.23 -1.94
N ALA A 157 -0.98 -17.36 -2.01
CA ALA A 157 -1.85 -17.89 -0.97
C ALA A 157 -1.64 -19.42 -0.85
N PRO A 158 -2.24 -20.08 0.16
CA PRO A 158 -2.18 -21.53 0.30
C PRO A 158 -2.72 -22.29 -0.92
N ASP A 159 -2.34 -23.57 -1.01
CA ASP A 159 -2.58 -24.43 -2.18
C ASP A 159 -4.04 -24.38 -2.68
N SER A 160 -4.20 -24.42 -4.00
CA SER A 160 -5.47 -24.42 -4.76
C SER A 160 -6.34 -23.16 -4.68
N ALA A 161 -5.97 -22.15 -3.88
CA ALA A 161 -6.70 -20.89 -3.83
C ALA A 161 -6.63 -20.13 -5.16
N THR A 162 -7.76 -19.57 -5.60
CA THR A 162 -7.74 -18.52 -6.63
C THR A 162 -7.17 -17.26 -6.02
N VAL A 163 -6.15 -16.71 -6.66
CA VAL A 163 -5.47 -15.48 -6.24
C VAL A 163 -5.49 -14.50 -7.39
N THR A 164 -5.80 -13.24 -7.11
CA THR A 164 -5.59 -12.12 -8.04
C THR A 164 -4.51 -11.21 -7.48
N ALA A 165 -3.47 -11.01 -8.29
CA ALA A 165 -2.43 -10.02 -8.03
C ALA A 165 -2.76 -8.71 -8.73
N HIS A 166 -2.58 -7.59 -8.02
CA HIS A 166 -2.71 -6.25 -8.54
C HIS A 166 -1.36 -5.54 -8.44
N ALA A 167 -0.86 -5.03 -9.56
CA ALA A 167 0.30 -4.15 -9.62
C ALA A 167 -0.17 -2.73 -9.93
N ILE A 168 0.21 -1.78 -9.07
CA ILE A 168 0.09 -0.35 -9.37
C ILE A 168 1.38 0.06 -10.07
N CYS A 169 1.29 0.46 -11.32
CA CYS A 169 2.41 0.68 -12.22
C CYS A 169 2.48 2.15 -12.65
N GLY A 170 3.70 2.62 -12.92
CA GLY A 170 3.97 3.96 -13.43
C GLY A 170 5.43 4.32 -13.31
N THR A 171 5.73 5.61 -13.42
CA THR A 171 7.09 6.14 -13.34
C THR A 171 7.21 7.11 -12.17
N ARG A 172 8.22 6.90 -11.32
CA ARG A 172 8.66 7.87 -10.31
C ARG A 172 10.18 7.91 -10.19
N PRO A 173 10.78 9.08 -9.86
CA PRO A 173 12.22 9.20 -9.69
C PRO A 173 12.77 8.23 -8.63
N GLY A 174 13.88 7.58 -8.95
CA GLY A 174 14.63 6.80 -7.97
C GLY A 174 13.94 5.57 -7.39
N LEU A 175 12.88 5.04 -8.04
CA LEU A 175 12.18 3.85 -7.54
C LEU A 175 13.12 2.67 -7.29
N VAL A 176 13.15 2.22 -6.04
CA VAL A 176 13.97 1.11 -5.54
C VAL A 176 13.14 0.18 -4.66
N LEU A 177 13.36 -1.13 -4.80
CA LEU A 177 12.82 -2.15 -3.91
C LEU A 177 13.83 -2.43 -2.79
N ARG A 178 13.40 -2.37 -1.55
CA ARG A 178 14.19 -2.80 -0.39
C ARG A 178 13.50 -3.96 0.30
N GLY A 179 14.24 -5.05 0.48
CA GLY A 179 13.80 -6.22 1.23
C GLY A 179 14.57 -6.32 2.54
N GLY A 180 13.88 -6.61 3.63
CA GLY A 180 14.53 -6.98 4.89
C GLY A 180 15.07 -8.40 4.83
N THR A 181 15.95 -8.74 5.77
CA THR A 181 16.43 -10.12 5.92
C THR A 181 15.30 -11.04 6.36
N SER A 182 15.15 -12.17 5.67
CA SER A 182 14.20 -13.20 6.09
C SER A 182 14.55 -13.70 7.49
N SER A 183 13.61 -13.58 8.42
CA SER A 183 13.80 -13.92 9.83
C SER A 183 13.01 -15.18 10.17
N VAL A 184 13.66 -16.13 10.85
CA VAL A 184 12.97 -17.29 11.44
C VAL A 184 12.30 -16.86 12.74
N VAL A 185 11.04 -17.23 12.92
CA VAL A 185 10.22 -16.90 14.08
C VAL A 185 9.77 -18.19 14.77
N MET A 186 9.79 -18.16 16.11
CA MET A 186 9.39 -19.26 17.00
C MET A 186 8.25 -18.87 17.96
N THR A 187 7.73 -17.64 17.83
CA THR A 187 6.54 -17.14 18.52
C THR A 187 5.31 -17.27 17.63
N LYS A 188 4.10 -17.13 18.18
CA LYS A 188 2.87 -17.16 17.38
C LYS A 188 2.82 -16.01 16.39
N THR A 189 3.12 -14.81 16.88
CA THR A 189 3.08 -13.59 16.10
C THR A 189 4.46 -12.93 16.09
N ALA A 190 4.77 -12.22 15.01
CA ALA A 190 5.92 -11.35 14.94
C ALA A 190 5.72 -10.26 13.89
N THR A 191 6.31 -9.10 14.16
CA THR A 191 6.39 -7.98 13.23
C THR A 191 7.86 -7.76 12.84
N LYS A 192 8.11 -7.53 11.55
CA LYS A 192 9.42 -7.10 11.04
C LYS A 192 9.27 -5.88 10.15
N SER A 193 10.32 -5.07 10.13
CA SER A 193 10.34 -3.82 9.36
C SER A 193 11.55 -3.72 8.45
N VAL A 194 11.43 -2.90 7.42
CA VAL A 194 12.50 -2.50 6.51
C VAL A 194 12.36 -1.01 6.24
N ALA A 195 13.48 -0.28 6.17
CA ALA A 195 13.49 1.16 5.99
C ALA A 195 13.98 1.57 4.60
N CYS A 196 13.41 2.67 4.10
CA CYS A 196 14.01 3.47 3.04
C CYS A 196 15.33 4.10 3.52
N GLN A 197 16.17 4.57 2.60
CA GLN A 197 17.51 5.07 2.93
C GLN A 197 17.66 6.56 2.61
N GLY A 198 18.40 7.28 3.45
CA GLY A 198 18.68 8.70 3.23
C GLY A 198 17.39 9.52 3.16
N THR A 199 17.18 10.19 2.03
CA THR A 199 16.03 11.07 1.78
C THR A 199 14.84 10.37 1.11
N GLU A 200 14.96 9.07 0.84
CA GLU A 200 13.92 8.31 0.16
C GLU A 200 12.60 8.28 0.94
N GLN A 201 11.50 8.40 0.21
CA GLN A 201 10.13 8.32 0.72
C GLN A 201 9.55 6.92 0.52
N PRO A 202 8.88 6.32 1.51
CA PRO A 202 8.17 5.05 1.36
C PRO A 202 6.91 5.23 0.51
N VAL A 203 6.87 4.55 -0.64
CA VAL A 203 5.75 4.58 -1.58
C VAL A 203 4.74 3.49 -1.26
N SER A 204 5.21 2.28 -0.97
CA SER A 204 4.34 1.15 -0.62
C SER A 204 5.05 0.13 0.27
N ALA A 205 4.25 -0.74 0.88
CA ALA A 205 4.71 -1.84 1.71
C ALA A 205 4.34 -3.18 1.06
N GLY A 206 5.10 -4.21 1.40
CA GLY A 206 4.84 -5.59 1.03
C GLY A 206 5.39 -6.56 2.07
N GLY A 207 5.03 -7.83 1.95
CA GLY A 207 5.42 -8.86 2.89
C GLY A 207 5.41 -10.25 2.28
N ALA A 208 6.23 -11.14 2.83
CA ALA A 208 6.15 -12.56 2.59
C ALA A 208 6.36 -13.34 3.87
N VAL A 209 5.60 -14.42 4.04
CA VAL A 209 5.75 -15.35 5.14
C VAL A 209 5.87 -16.78 4.63
N GLY A 210 6.63 -17.61 5.34
CA GLY A 210 6.78 -19.04 5.06
C GLY A 210 6.24 -19.86 6.23
N GLY A 211 5.18 -20.64 5.98
CA GLY A 211 4.52 -21.47 7.02
C GLY A 211 3.65 -20.68 8.01
N ALA A 212 3.20 -19.49 7.62
CA ALA A 212 2.39 -18.56 8.42
C ALA A 212 1.38 -17.83 7.53
N VAL A 213 0.61 -16.92 8.13
CA VAL A 213 -0.30 -16.00 7.44
C VAL A 213 0.18 -14.56 7.56
N ILE A 214 -0.14 -13.71 6.57
CA ILE A 214 0.05 -12.27 6.69
C ILE A 214 -1.19 -11.66 7.37
N ASP A 215 -0.97 -10.94 8.48
CA ASP A 215 -2.04 -10.21 9.16
C ASP A 215 -2.02 -8.74 8.76
N ASP A 216 -0.83 -8.13 8.75
CA ASP A 216 -0.66 -6.71 8.51
C ASP A 216 0.44 -6.45 7.50
N VAL A 217 0.18 -5.52 6.58
CA VAL A 217 1.18 -4.88 5.74
C VAL A 217 0.96 -3.38 5.84
N VAL A 218 1.92 -2.68 6.44
CA VAL A 218 1.77 -1.28 6.83
C VAL A 218 2.94 -0.47 6.28
N PRO A 219 2.71 0.47 5.34
CA PRO A 219 3.68 1.51 5.06
C PRO A 219 3.75 2.46 6.26
N ASP A 220 4.97 2.75 6.74
CA ASP A 220 5.22 3.74 7.78
C ASP A 220 5.87 5.00 7.17
N SER A 221 6.24 6.00 7.98
CA SER A 221 6.81 7.25 7.47
C SER A 221 8.25 7.13 6.98
N THR A 222 8.93 6.02 7.27
CA THR A 222 10.35 5.78 6.95
C THR A 222 10.60 4.49 6.17
N GLY A 223 9.57 3.68 5.93
CA GLY A 223 9.71 2.30 5.54
C GLY A 223 8.39 1.53 5.50
N ALA A 224 8.48 0.25 5.83
CA ALA A 224 7.34 -0.64 5.95
C ALA A 224 7.52 -1.64 7.08
N SER A 225 6.39 -2.09 7.63
CA SER A 225 6.31 -3.23 8.54
C SER A 225 5.33 -4.28 8.02
N VAL A 226 5.64 -5.54 8.29
CA VAL A 226 4.77 -6.70 8.08
C VAL A 226 4.62 -7.47 9.38
N THR A 227 3.37 -7.83 9.70
CA THR A 227 3.03 -8.73 10.80
C THR A 227 2.52 -10.03 10.22
N GLY A 228 2.94 -11.16 10.80
CA GLY A 228 2.35 -12.45 10.51
C GLY A 228 2.08 -13.26 11.76
N GLU A 229 1.23 -14.28 11.59
CA GLU A 229 0.84 -15.22 12.62
C GLU A 229 0.98 -16.67 12.13
N ALA A 230 1.46 -17.55 13.00
CA ALA A 230 1.46 -18.99 12.79
C ALA A 230 1.26 -19.74 14.10
N ALA A 231 0.36 -20.72 14.08
CA ALA A 231 0.19 -21.67 15.16
C ALA A 231 -0.12 -23.07 14.61
N SER A 232 0.21 -24.09 15.39
CA SER A 232 -0.26 -25.46 15.18
C SER A 232 -1.77 -25.55 15.37
N ALA A 233 -2.37 -26.70 15.01
CA ALA A 233 -3.79 -26.97 15.23
C ALA A 233 -4.21 -26.86 16.70
N GLN A 234 -3.28 -27.08 17.64
CA GLN A 234 -3.49 -26.94 19.09
C GLN A 234 -3.24 -25.52 19.60
N GLY A 235 -2.97 -24.57 18.71
CA GLY A 235 -2.68 -23.18 19.06
C GLY A 235 -1.32 -23.00 19.73
N GLN A 236 -0.35 -23.89 19.50
CA GLN A 236 1.04 -23.69 19.96
C GLN A 236 1.86 -22.99 18.88
N ALA A 237 2.81 -22.14 19.27
CA ALA A 237 3.73 -21.52 18.33
C ALA A 237 4.50 -22.59 17.53
N ILE A 238 4.69 -22.33 16.23
CA ILE A 238 5.46 -23.19 15.33
C ILE A 238 6.62 -22.40 14.74
N ARG A 239 7.52 -23.08 14.02
CA ARG A 239 8.61 -22.44 13.28
C ARG A 239 8.08 -21.90 11.95
N TRP A 240 8.27 -20.62 11.70
CA TRP A 240 7.91 -19.96 10.43
C TRP A 240 8.92 -18.88 10.06
N SER A 241 8.75 -18.24 8.90
CA SER A 241 9.61 -17.13 8.47
C SER A 241 8.83 -15.91 7.99
N ILE A 242 9.45 -14.75 8.06
CA ILE A 242 8.86 -13.45 7.67
C ILE A 242 9.90 -12.58 6.98
N THR A 243 9.48 -11.88 5.92
CA THR A 243 10.32 -10.99 5.12
C THR A 243 9.53 -9.72 4.77
N PRO A 244 9.90 -8.54 5.31
CA PRO A 244 9.28 -7.26 4.95
C PRO A 244 9.85 -6.71 3.64
N TYR A 245 9.02 -6.01 2.87
CA TYR A 245 9.40 -5.28 1.66
C TYR A 245 8.86 -3.85 1.71
N VAL A 246 9.63 -2.91 1.14
CA VAL A 246 9.20 -1.54 0.91
C VAL A 246 9.63 -1.10 -0.49
N VAL A 247 8.76 -0.39 -1.21
CA VAL A 247 9.14 0.36 -2.40
C VAL A 247 9.38 1.80 -1.97
N CYS A 248 10.55 2.33 -2.31
CA CYS A 248 10.94 3.70 -1.98
C CYS A 248 11.15 4.52 -3.26
N SER A 249 10.94 5.83 -3.19
CA SER A 249 11.27 6.80 -4.24
C SER A 249 12.17 7.90 -3.69
N GLN A 250 12.88 8.60 -4.57
CA GLN A 250 13.65 9.80 -4.21
C GLN A 250 12.74 11.02 -4.01
#